data_AF-A0A151JBS0-F1
#
_entry.id   AF-A0A151JBS0-F1
#
_cell.length_a   1.000
_cell.length_b   1.000
_cell.length_c   1.000
_cell.angle_alpha   90.00
_cell.angle_beta   90.00
_cell.angle_gamma   90.00
#
_symmetry.space_group_name_H-M   'P 1'
#
loop_
_entity.id
_entity.type
_entity.pdbx_description
1 polymer ?
#
loop_
_entity_poly.entity_id
_entity_poly.type
_entity_poly.pdbx_seq_one_letter_code
_entity_poly.pdbx_strand_id
1 'polypeptide(L)'
;METLRNYVYNNGLCLNPDHYDAKKRKIEHVAAPEFDTDAVNKSYVERTLRDTRNEIEESCGAIRSDMGKVRRNVEEIQRLTRDVTVRMMKNVVTNATLKKSFETIGRDMIVRALRDTQKDISNDVEKVRNNVEVSKSVSALSMKVSNEIQRDVTDLHQQMLNMVTKEMIQRDVTARMKNVVTNEILEKSFKTTGRDMIVRALRDTQKDISDDVEKVQNNVEEFSNSVNALLMKVSNEIHRGVTDLHQQMLNMVTKETLEESFKTIGKNTFTQAFQNIFDDIKMLHHGVSDLRKQYRRMCVTRTRFNI
;
A
#
# COMPACT_ATOMS: atom_id res chain seq x y z
N MET A 1 7.14 -87.13 -101.13
CA MET A 1 8.53 -86.96 -100.67
C MET A 1 8.85 -85.48 -100.71
N GLU A 2 8.90 -84.82 -99.56
CA GLU A 2 9.35 -83.43 -99.50
C GLU A 2 10.87 -83.41 -99.71
N THR A 3 11.36 -82.59 -100.65
CA THR A 3 12.81 -82.49 -100.90
C THR A 3 13.48 -81.74 -99.75
N LEU A 4 14.75 -82.04 -99.45
CA LEU A 4 15.52 -81.33 -98.42
C LEU A 4 15.50 -79.80 -98.63
N ARG A 5 15.47 -79.38 -99.91
CA ARG A 5 15.31 -77.98 -100.33
C ARG A 5 13.97 -77.38 -99.90
N ASN A 6 12.86 -78.09 -100.10
CA ASN A 6 11.54 -77.64 -99.66
C ASN A 6 11.45 -77.62 -98.14
N TYR A 7 12.02 -78.61 -97.46
CA TYR A 7 12.07 -78.62 -95.99
C TYR A 7 12.81 -77.40 -95.43
N VAL A 8 13.99 -77.06 -95.96
CA VAL A 8 14.74 -75.88 -95.51
C VAL A 8 14.02 -74.57 -95.89
N TYR A 9 13.48 -74.47 -97.11
CA TYR A 9 12.74 -73.28 -97.55
C TYR A 9 11.45 -73.04 -96.75
N ASN A 10 10.78 -74.13 -96.36
CA ASN A 10 9.57 -74.09 -95.57
C ASN A 10 9.87 -73.89 -94.09
N ASN A 11 11.00 -74.36 -93.53
CA ASN A 11 11.28 -74.31 -92.08
C ASN A 11 12.33 -73.27 -91.63
N GLY A 12 13.11 -72.70 -92.54
CA GLY A 12 14.08 -71.65 -92.22
C GLY A 12 13.47 -70.25 -92.07
N LEU A 13 14.26 -69.34 -91.47
CA LEU A 13 14.01 -67.89 -91.53
C LEU A 13 14.26 -67.40 -92.97
N CYS A 14 13.39 -66.53 -93.46
CA CYS A 14 13.61 -65.88 -94.75
C CYS A 14 14.40 -64.59 -94.54
N LEU A 15 15.54 -64.44 -95.22
CA LEU A 15 16.27 -63.19 -95.22
C LEU A 15 15.65 -62.24 -96.25
N ASN A 16 15.04 -61.15 -95.77
CA ASN A 16 14.69 -59.98 -96.56
C ASN A 16 15.88 -58.99 -96.51
N PRO A 17 15.92 -57.94 -97.37
CA PRO A 17 17.09 -57.07 -97.49
C PRO A 17 17.62 -56.47 -96.18
N ASP A 18 16.76 -56.32 -95.17
CA ASP A 18 17.04 -55.65 -93.89
C ASP A 18 16.58 -56.43 -92.64
N HIS A 19 15.91 -57.59 -92.78
CA HIS A 19 15.41 -58.35 -91.62
C HIS A 19 15.20 -59.84 -91.90
N TYR A 20 15.12 -60.63 -90.82
CA TYR A 20 14.69 -62.03 -90.88
C TYR A 20 13.17 -62.13 -90.66
N ASP A 21 12.46 -62.82 -91.56
CA ASP A 21 11.02 -63.09 -91.45
C ASP A 21 10.76 -64.55 -91.04
N ALA A 22 10.05 -64.72 -89.93
CA ALA A 22 9.60 -66.01 -89.40
C ALA A 22 8.33 -66.55 -90.09
N LYS A 23 7.74 -65.81 -91.03
CA LYS A 23 6.52 -66.15 -91.78
C LYS A 23 5.32 -66.42 -90.86
N LYS A 24 5.13 -65.56 -89.85
CA LYS A 24 4.07 -65.69 -88.81
C LYS A 24 4.14 -66.99 -87.99
N ARG A 25 5.31 -67.62 -87.92
CA ARG A 25 5.55 -68.81 -87.08
C ARG A 25 6.34 -68.46 -85.84
N LYS A 26 6.29 -69.35 -84.86
CA LYS A 26 7.12 -69.25 -83.66
C LYS A 26 8.55 -69.62 -84.00
N ILE A 27 9.50 -68.92 -83.37
CA ILE A 27 10.90 -69.34 -83.31
C ILE A 27 11.03 -70.10 -82.00
N GLU A 28 11.32 -71.39 -82.10
CA GLU A 28 11.41 -72.30 -80.96
C GLU A 28 12.88 -72.49 -80.55
N HIS A 29 13.10 -72.96 -79.31
CA HIS A 29 14.44 -73.22 -78.77
C HIS A 29 15.40 -72.01 -78.76
N VAL A 30 14.87 -70.78 -78.67
CA VAL A 30 15.67 -69.58 -78.41
C VAL A 30 16.27 -69.66 -77.01
N ALA A 31 17.59 -69.58 -76.91
CA ALA A 31 18.32 -69.58 -75.64
C ALA A 31 17.96 -68.37 -74.76
N ALA A 32 18.39 -68.37 -73.50
CA ALA A 32 18.27 -67.18 -72.67
C ALA A 32 19.19 -66.08 -73.21
N PRO A 33 18.77 -64.81 -73.19
CA PRO A 33 19.62 -63.70 -73.59
C PRO A 33 20.76 -63.53 -72.58
N GLU A 34 21.98 -63.30 -73.07
CA GLU A 34 23.15 -62.93 -72.27
C GLU A 34 23.58 -61.48 -72.54
N PHE A 35 23.33 -61.00 -73.76
CA PHE A 35 23.63 -59.64 -74.21
C PHE A 35 22.35 -58.83 -74.46
N ASP A 36 22.48 -57.50 -74.46
CA ASP A 36 21.39 -56.55 -74.68
C ASP A 36 20.78 -56.64 -76.10
N THR A 37 21.54 -57.16 -77.06
CA THR A 37 21.07 -57.40 -78.44
C THR A 37 20.45 -58.77 -78.68
N ASP A 38 20.42 -59.65 -77.68
CA ASP A 38 19.91 -61.01 -77.85
C ASP A 38 18.38 -61.06 -77.93
N ALA A 39 17.87 -61.99 -78.74
CA ALA A 39 16.45 -62.27 -78.79
C ALA A 39 15.99 -62.90 -77.47
N VAL A 40 14.97 -62.30 -76.84
CA VAL A 40 14.41 -62.81 -75.60
C VAL A 40 13.43 -63.94 -75.85
N ASN A 41 13.53 -65.01 -75.06
CA ASN A 41 12.52 -66.06 -75.04
C ASN A 41 11.41 -65.77 -74.02
N LYS A 42 10.26 -66.43 -74.19
CA LYS A 42 9.09 -66.24 -73.33
C LYS A 42 9.39 -66.50 -71.85
N SER A 43 10.16 -67.55 -71.55
CA SER A 43 10.45 -67.94 -70.15
C SER A 43 11.26 -66.88 -69.41
N TYR A 44 12.18 -66.21 -70.10
CA TYR A 44 12.95 -65.10 -69.57
C TYR A 44 12.03 -63.93 -69.18
N VAL A 45 11.17 -63.49 -70.12
CA VAL A 45 10.22 -62.39 -69.89
C VAL A 45 9.27 -62.70 -68.73
N GLU A 46 8.70 -63.90 -68.69
CA GLU A 46 7.78 -64.30 -67.62
C GLU A 46 8.45 -64.36 -66.24
N ARG A 47 9.74 -64.73 -66.19
CA ARG A 47 10.52 -64.72 -64.94
C ARG A 47 10.76 -63.30 -64.47
N THR A 48 11.25 -62.42 -65.33
CA THR A 48 11.51 -61.01 -65.00
C THR A 48 10.24 -60.30 -64.54
N LEU A 49 9.11 -60.55 -65.21
CA LEU A 49 7.82 -60.01 -64.79
C LEU A 49 7.37 -60.53 -63.42
N ARG A 50 7.61 -61.81 -63.13
CA ARG A 50 7.29 -62.41 -61.82
C ARG A 50 8.15 -61.82 -60.72
N ASP A 51 9.45 -61.65 -60.95
CA ASP A 51 10.38 -61.11 -59.95
C ASP A 51 10.04 -59.65 -59.66
N THR A 52 9.81 -58.85 -60.71
CA THR A 52 9.34 -57.45 -60.58
C THR A 52 8.01 -57.38 -59.81
N ARG A 53 7.08 -58.30 -60.08
CA ARG A 53 5.81 -58.36 -59.36
C ARG A 53 6.02 -58.66 -57.88
N ASN A 54 6.90 -59.60 -57.53
CA ASN A 54 7.20 -59.94 -56.15
C ASN A 54 7.80 -58.75 -55.40
N GLU A 55 8.74 -58.01 -56.02
CA GLU A 55 9.32 -56.79 -55.44
C GLU A 55 8.26 -55.71 -55.21
N ILE A 56 7.33 -55.52 -56.16
CA ILE A 56 6.22 -54.58 -56.02
C ILE A 56 5.31 -55.01 -54.87
N GLU A 57 4.97 -56.30 -54.76
CA GLU A 57 4.11 -56.83 -53.70
C GLU A 57 4.77 -56.66 -52.31
N GLU A 58 6.07 -56.91 -52.20
CA GLU A 58 6.84 -56.68 -50.97
C GLU A 58 6.86 -55.20 -50.57
N SER A 59 7.17 -54.32 -51.53
CA SER A 59 7.16 -52.86 -51.32
C SER A 59 5.76 -52.34 -50.92
N CYS A 60 4.70 -52.80 -51.59
CA CYS A 60 3.32 -52.48 -51.22
C CYS A 60 2.96 -52.98 -49.81
N GLY A 61 3.47 -54.15 -49.42
CA GLY A 61 3.32 -54.68 -48.07
C GLY A 61 3.95 -53.77 -47.02
N ALA A 62 5.19 -53.33 -47.25
CA ALA A 62 5.90 -52.41 -46.37
C ALA A 62 5.17 -51.06 -46.25
N ILE A 63 4.77 -50.46 -47.37
CA ILE A 63 4.02 -49.20 -47.40
C ILE A 63 2.71 -49.32 -46.61
N ARG A 64 1.98 -50.43 -46.76
CA ARG A 64 0.74 -50.66 -46.03
C ARG A 64 0.95 -50.75 -44.53
N SER A 65 2.03 -51.41 -44.10
CA SER A 65 2.42 -51.50 -42.68
C SER A 65 2.71 -50.11 -42.10
N ASP A 66 3.50 -49.32 -42.81
CA ASP A 66 3.87 -47.98 -42.37
C ASP A 66 2.69 -47.01 -42.36
N MET A 67 1.80 -47.08 -43.35
CA MET A 67 0.57 -46.30 -43.36
C MET A 67 -0.34 -46.66 -42.18
N GLY A 68 -0.35 -47.93 -41.76
CA GLY A 68 -1.01 -48.38 -40.54
C GLY A 68 -0.40 -47.82 -39.25
N LYS A 69 0.93 -47.59 -39.20
CA LYS A 69 1.60 -46.90 -38.09
C LYS A 69 1.26 -45.41 -38.08
N VAL A 70 1.32 -44.76 -39.24
CA VAL A 70 0.98 -43.33 -39.40
C VAL A 70 -0.45 -43.06 -38.95
N ARG A 71 -1.42 -43.91 -39.35
CA ARG A 71 -2.82 -43.77 -38.93
C ARG A 71 -2.97 -43.77 -37.41
N ARG A 72 -2.34 -44.74 -36.72
CA ARG A 72 -2.37 -44.81 -35.25
C ARG A 72 -1.74 -43.58 -34.59
N ASN A 73 -0.63 -43.10 -35.12
CA ASN A 73 0.02 -41.88 -34.61
C ASN A 73 -0.88 -40.64 -34.79
N VAL A 74 -1.58 -40.53 -35.92
CA VAL A 74 -2.54 -39.42 -36.17
C VAL A 74 -3.69 -39.46 -35.17
N GLU A 75 -4.26 -40.64 -34.90
CA GLU A 75 -5.32 -40.83 -33.91
C GLU A 75 -4.85 -40.43 -32.50
N GLU A 76 -3.63 -40.80 -32.13
CA GLU A 76 -3.05 -40.45 -30.83
C GLU A 76 -2.81 -38.93 -30.69
N ILE A 77 -2.26 -38.29 -31.72
CA ILE A 77 -2.06 -36.83 -31.76
C ILE A 77 -3.40 -36.10 -31.59
N GLN A 78 -4.46 -36.56 -32.26
CA GLN A 78 -5.79 -35.98 -32.12
C GLN A 78 -6.32 -36.13 -30.69
N ARG A 79 -6.12 -37.30 -30.06
CA ARG A 79 -6.52 -37.53 -28.67
C ARG A 79 -5.78 -36.59 -27.71
N LEU A 80 -4.47 -36.48 -27.84
CA LEU A 80 -3.63 -35.58 -27.02
C LEU A 80 -4.02 -34.11 -27.20
N THR A 81 -4.32 -33.70 -28.43
CA THR A 81 -4.74 -32.33 -28.73
C THR A 81 -6.04 -31.98 -28.01
N ARG A 82 -7.05 -32.87 -28.07
CA ARG A 82 -8.31 -32.67 -27.34
C ARG A 82 -8.09 -32.55 -25.84
N ASP A 83 -7.25 -33.42 -25.27
CA ASP A 83 -6.98 -33.42 -23.83
C ASP A 83 -6.25 -32.14 -23.37
N VAL A 84 -5.28 -31.65 -24.15
CA VAL A 84 -4.61 -30.36 -23.90
C VAL A 84 -5.60 -29.21 -23.94
N THR A 85 -6.50 -29.18 -24.94
CA THR A 85 -7.53 -28.14 -25.04
C THR A 85 -8.46 -28.15 -23.82
N VAL A 86 -8.92 -29.32 -23.37
CA VAL A 86 -9.76 -29.45 -22.17
C VAL A 86 -9.01 -28.99 -20.93
N ARG A 87 -7.75 -29.39 -20.74
CA ARG A 87 -6.93 -28.94 -19.60
C ARG A 87 -6.67 -27.43 -19.65
N MET A 88 -6.42 -26.86 -20.82
CA MET A 88 -6.27 -25.42 -20.98
C MET A 88 -7.57 -24.69 -20.65
N MET A 89 -8.72 -25.13 -21.18
CA MET A 89 -10.01 -24.53 -20.85
C MET A 89 -10.37 -24.65 -19.36
N LYS A 90 -9.97 -25.75 -18.69
CA LYS A 90 -10.19 -25.96 -17.26
C LYS A 90 -9.25 -25.15 -16.37
N ASN A 91 -8.00 -24.95 -16.80
CA ASN A 91 -6.96 -24.25 -16.03
C ASN A 91 -6.86 -22.75 -16.36
N VAL A 92 -7.52 -22.27 -17.42
CA VAL A 92 -7.75 -20.84 -17.62
C VAL A 92 -8.69 -20.40 -16.52
N VAL A 93 -8.11 -19.86 -15.45
CA VAL A 93 -8.82 -18.98 -14.53
C VAL A 93 -9.37 -17.86 -15.39
N THR A 94 -10.67 -17.93 -15.71
CA THR A 94 -11.28 -16.91 -16.56
C THR A 94 -11.16 -15.56 -15.87
N ASN A 95 -10.99 -14.49 -16.65
CA ASN A 95 -11.05 -13.12 -16.12
C ASN A 95 -12.32 -12.89 -15.28
N ALA A 96 -13.41 -13.62 -15.54
CA ALA A 96 -14.60 -13.62 -14.72
C ALA A 96 -14.38 -14.20 -13.31
N THR A 97 -13.64 -15.30 -13.16
CA THR A 97 -13.28 -15.89 -11.85
C THR A 97 -12.36 -14.97 -11.06
N LEU A 98 -11.32 -14.39 -11.70
CA LEU A 98 -10.43 -13.42 -11.06
C LEU A 98 -11.20 -12.16 -10.66
N LYS A 99 -12.02 -11.61 -11.57
CA LYS A 99 -12.85 -10.43 -11.29
C LYS A 99 -13.77 -10.69 -10.10
N LYS A 100 -14.43 -11.85 -10.05
CA LYS A 100 -15.30 -12.22 -8.93
C LYS A 100 -14.52 -12.37 -7.63
N SER A 101 -13.32 -12.96 -7.64
CA SER A 101 -12.48 -13.05 -6.43
C SER A 101 -11.98 -11.68 -5.96
N PHE A 102 -11.61 -10.77 -6.87
CA PHE A 102 -11.24 -9.40 -6.50
C PHE A 102 -12.43 -8.60 -5.96
N GLU A 103 -13.61 -8.77 -6.58
CA GLU A 103 -14.83 -8.10 -6.13
C GLU A 103 -15.33 -8.61 -4.78
N THR A 104 -15.19 -9.90 -4.47
CA THR A 104 -15.64 -10.45 -3.18
C THR A 104 -14.57 -10.36 -2.12
N ILE A 105 -13.43 -11.02 -2.33
CA ILE A 105 -12.37 -11.14 -1.32
C ILE A 105 -11.66 -9.81 -1.13
N GLY A 106 -11.36 -9.10 -2.22
CA GLY A 106 -10.72 -7.78 -2.16
C GLY A 106 -11.60 -6.74 -1.47
N ARG A 107 -12.90 -6.68 -1.77
CA ARG A 107 -13.82 -5.79 -1.05
C ARG A 107 -13.91 -6.15 0.43
N ASP A 108 -14.01 -7.43 0.76
CA ASP A 108 -14.21 -7.84 2.17
C ASP A 108 -12.99 -7.48 3.04
N MET A 109 -11.77 -7.64 2.52
CA MET A 109 -10.56 -7.19 3.20
C MET A 109 -10.53 -5.67 3.40
N ILE A 110 -10.86 -4.90 2.36
CA ILE A 110 -10.89 -3.43 2.43
C ILE A 110 -11.95 -2.97 3.44
N VAL A 111 -13.16 -3.54 3.40
CA VAL A 111 -14.25 -3.20 4.32
C VAL A 111 -13.87 -3.51 5.76
N ARG A 112 -13.18 -4.63 6.01
CA ARG A 112 -12.73 -5.01 7.35
C ARG A 112 -11.69 -4.03 7.89
N ALA A 113 -10.67 -3.71 7.09
CA ALA A 113 -9.64 -2.73 7.46
C ALA A 113 -10.22 -1.33 7.73
N LEU A 114 -11.18 -0.89 6.91
CA LEU A 114 -11.88 0.38 7.13
C LEU A 114 -12.72 0.36 8.41
N ARG A 115 -13.38 -0.77 8.72
CA ARG A 115 -14.18 -0.91 9.95
C ARG A 115 -13.30 -0.88 11.21
N ASP A 116 -12.14 -1.53 11.17
CA ASP A 116 -11.19 -1.51 12.28
C ASP A 116 -10.65 -0.09 12.50
N THR A 117 -10.27 0.61 11.42
CA THR A 117 -9.84 2.00 11.48
C THR A 117 -10.94 2.92 12.03
N GLN A 118 -12.20 2.74 11.60
CA GLN A 118 -13.34 3.50 12.13
C GLN A 118 -13.56 3.26 13.63
N LYS A 119 -13.35 2.02 14.10
CA LYS A 119 -13.47 1.67 15.52
C LYS A 119 -12.41 2.39 16.36
N ASP A 120 -11.16 2.42 15.88
CA ASP A 120 -10.07 3.11 16.57
C ASP A 120 -10.32 4.62 16.65
N ILE A 121 -10.76 5.25 15.54
CA ILE A 121 -11.15 6.66 15.51
C ILE A 121 -12.29 6.92 16.51
N SER A 122 -13.31 6.05 16.56
CA SER A 122 -14.43 6.21 17.49
C SER A 122 -13.98 6.16 18.96
N ASN A 123 -13.02 5.29 19.28
CA ASN A 123 -12.47 5.19 20.64
C ASN A 123 -11.71 6.45 21.03
N ASP A 124 -10.91 7.01 20.11
CA ASP A 124 -10.14 8.22 20.38
C ASP A 124 -11.03 9.47 20.46
N VAL A 125 -12.10 9.55 19.66
CA VAL A 125 -13.11 10.60 19.76
C VAL A 125 -13.78 10.58 21.15
N GLU A 126 -14.11 9.41 21.69
CA GLU A 126 -14.68 9.33 23.04
C GLU A 126 -13.68 9.73 24.15
N LYS A 127 -12.39 9.40 24.01
CA LYS A 127 -11.36 9.92 24.93
C LYS A 127 -11.29 11.45 24.90
N VAL A 128 -11.30 12.05 23.71
CA VAL A 128 -11.29 13.51 23.55
C VAL A 128 -12.54 14.13 24.16
N ARG A 129 -13.71 13.52 23.94
CA ARG A 129 -14.98 13.98 24.53
C ARG A 129 -14.93 14.02 26.06
N ASN A 130 -14.43 12.95 26.68
CA ASN A 130 -14.24 12.90 28.13
C ASN A 130 -13.28 14.00 28.62
N ASN A 131 -12.18 14.24 27.89
CA ASN A 131 -11.25 15.32 28.23
C ASN A 131 -11.88 16.72 28.11
N VAL A 132 -12.74 16.94 27.11
CA VAL A 132 -13.50 18.20 26.96
C VAL A 132 -14.47 18.39 28.13
N GLU A 133 -15.09 17.32 28.62
CA GLU A 133 -15.98 17.37 29.79
C GLU A 133 -15.22 17.68 31.09
N VAL A 134 -14.02 17.12 31.25
CA VAL A 134 -13.09 17.50 32.32
C VAL A 134 -12.71 18.99 32.21
N SER A 135 -12.40 19.48 31.01
CA SER A 135 -12.07 20.90 30.78
C SER A 135 -13.22 21.83 31.17
N LYS A 136 -14.47 21.49 30.84
CA LYS A 136 -15.65 22.26 31.28
C LYS A 136 -15.77 22.29 32.81
N SER A 137 -15.52 21.16 33.47
CA SER A 137 -15.55 21.05 34.92
C SER A 137 -14.45 21.90 35.58
N VAL A 138 -13.24 21.90 35.00
CA VAL A 138 -12.12 22.74 35.44
C VAL A 138 -12.45 24.23 35.28
N SER A 139 -13.03 24.64 34.14
CA SER A 139 -13.45 26.04 33.94
C SER A 139 -14.52 26.46 34.95
N ALA A 140 -15.49 25.60 35.24
CA ALA A 140 -16.52 25.88 36.25
C ALA A 140 -15.92 26.00 37.66
N LEU A 141 -14.97 25.14 38.02
CA LEU A 141 -14.26 25.21 39.29
C LEU A 141 -13.40 26.49 39.38
N SER A 142 -12.67 26.84 38.32
CA SER A 142 -11.87 28.06 38.24
C SER A 142 -12.73 29.30 38.48
N MET A 143 -13.94 29.34 37.91
CA MET A 143 -14.88 30.44 38.11
C MET A 143 -15.40 30.50 39.56
N LYS A 144 -15.72 29.34 40.17
CA LYS A 144 -16.12 29.27 41.59
C LYS A 144 -15.01 29.78 42.51
N VAL A 145 -13.79 29.30 42.33
CA VAL A 145 -12.63 29.70 43.15
C VAL A 145 -12.37 31.20 42.99
N SER A 146 -12.43 31.74 41.77
CA SER A 146 -12.28 33.17 41.53
C SER A 146 -13.33 34.00 42.28
N ASN A 147 -14.60 33.58 42.23
CA ASN A 147 -15.69 34.30 42.91
C ASN A 147 -15.56 34.24 44.44
N GLU A 148 -15.12 33.10 44.99
CA GLU A 148 -14.93 32.93 46.42
C GLU A 148 -13.77 33.78 46.94
N ILE A 149 -12.62 33.77 46.24
CA ILE A 149 -11.49 34.66 46.53
C ILE A 149 -11.94 36.13 46.50
N GLN A 150 -12.71 36.53 45.47
CA GLN A 150 -13.19 37.91 45.36
C GLN A 150 -14.11 38.28 46.54
N ARG A 151 -14.98 37.37 46.97
CA ARG A 151 -15.85 37.59 48.13
C ARG A 151 -15.04 37.72 49.41
N ASP A 152 -14.14 36.79 49.67
CA ASP A 152 -13.33 36.77 50.90
C ASP A 152 -12.43 38.02 51.00
N VAL A 153 -11.86 38.47 49.87
CA VAL A 153 -11.10 39.73 49.80
C VAL A 153 -12.01 40.94 50.11
N THR A 154 -13.24 40.94 49.60
CA THR A 154 -14.21 42.01 49.88
C THR A 154 -14.62 42.03 51.35
N ASP A 155 -14.88 40.87 51.94
CA ASP A 155 -15.22 40.74 53.35
C ASP A 155 -14.06 41.17 54.25
N LEU A 156 -12.83 40.78 53.91
CA LEU A 156 -11.63 41.21 54.63
C LEU A 156 -11.45 42.73 54.55
N HIS A 157 -11.61 43.32 53.35
CA HIS A 157 -11.55 44.76 53.16
C HIS A 157 -12.58 45.49 54.04
N GLN A 158 -13.81 44.99 54.10
CA GLN A 158 -14.85 45.57 54.94
C GLN A 158 -14.56 45.41 56.45
N GLN A 159 -14.02 44.26 56.87
CA GLN A 159 -13.60 44.05 58.25
C GLN A 159 -12.51 45.03 58.66
N MET A 160 -11.52 45.27 57.79
CA MET A 160 -10.47 46.26 58.03
C MET A 160 -11.05 47.66 58.18
N LEU A 161 -11.96 48.09 57.29
CA LEU A 161 -12.64 49.39 57.40
C LEU A 161 -13.40 49.53 58.74
N ASN A 162 -14.10 48.48 59.16
CA ASN A 162 -14.83 48.48 60.44
C ASN A 162 -13.89 48.55 61.65
N MET A 163 -12.75 47.85 61.60
CA MET A 163 -11.75 47.85 62.67
C MET A 163 -11.08 49.21 62.80
N VAL A 164 -10.66 49.82 61.69
CA VAL A 164 -10.10 51.18 61.64
C VAL A 164 -11.12 52.18 62.19
N THR A 165 -12.38 52.10 61.76
CA THR A 165 -13.45 52.97 62.25
C THR A 165 -13.67 52.80 63.76
N LYS A 166 -13.69 51.55 64.27
CA LYS A 166 -13.87 51.25 65.69
C LYS A 166 -12.69 51.70 66.54
N GLU A 167 -11.45 51.48 66.09
CA GLU A 167 -10.24 51.99 66.76
C GLU A 167 -10.22 53.52 66.79
N MET A 168 -10.58 54.19 65.69
CA MET A 168 -10.65 55.65 65.62
C MET A 168 -11.67 56.19 66.62
N ILE A 169 -12.88 55.61 66.68
CA ILE A 169 -13.91 56.01 67.64
C ILE A 169 -13.49 55.68 69.08
N GLN A 170 -12.87 54.53 69.33
CA GLN A 170 -12.47 54.12 70.68
C GLN A 170 -11.31 54.96 71.22
N ARG A 171 -10.35 55.35 70.37
CA ARG A 171 -9.31 56.34 70.74
C ARG A 171 -9.92 57.72 71.00
N ASP A 172 -10.86 58.18 70.16
CA ASP A 172 -11.52 59.48 70.33
C ASP A 172 -12.39 59.54 71.60
N VAL A 173 -13.16 58.48 71.90
CA VAL A 173 -13.98 58.37 73.11
C VAL A 173 -13.11 58.18 74.37
N THR A 174 -12.03 57.40 74.31
CA THR A 174 -11.10 57.23 75.46
C THR A 174 -10.33 58.52 75.76
N ALA A 175 -9.95 59.28 74.72
CA ALA A 175 -9.35 60.60 74.86
C ALA A 175 -10.36 61.63 75.42
N ARG A 176 -11.64 61.55 75.03
CA ARG A 176 -12.70 62.41 75.56
C ARG A 176 -13.12 62.07 77.00
N MET A 177 -13.20 60.80 77.38
CA MET A 177 -13.56 60.37 78.75
C MET A 177 -12.46 60.68 79.78
N LYS A 178 -11.18 60.66 79.39
CA LYS A 178 -10.06 61.09 80.27
C LYS A 178 -10.11 62.59 80.62
N ASN A 179 -10.80 63.40 79.82
CA ASN A 179 -10.93 64.85 80.04
C ASN A 179 -12.17 65.25 80.88
N VAL A 180 -13.08 64.32 81.18
CA VAL A 180 -14.31 64.61 81.96
C VAL A 180 -14.06 64.57 83.48
N VAL A 181 -12.95 63.99 83.94
CA VAL A 181 -12.69 63.73 85.37
C VAL A 181 -11.81 64.80 86.05
N THR A 182 -11.45 65.91 85.39
CA THR A 182 -10.68 66.96 86.08
C THR A 182 -10.95 68.37 85.54
N ASN A 183 -11.48 69.23 86.40
CA ASN A 183 -11.32 70.70 86.42
C ASN A 183 -12.46 71.59 85.88
N GLU A 184 -13.56 71.64 86.63
CA GLU A 184 -14.54 72.75 86.65
C GLU A 184 -13.90 74.14 86.96
N ILE A 185 -12.63 74.19 87.39
CA ILE A 185 -11.85 75.42 87.66
C ILE A 185 -10.90 75.81 86.50
N LEU A 186 -10.56 74.92 85.55
CA LEU A 186 -9.74 75.24 84.35
C LEU A 186 -10.56 75.78 83.17
N GLU A 187 -11.88 75.68 83.23
CA GLU A 187 -12.78 76.00 82.11
C GLU A 187 -12.77 77.49 81.71
N LYS A 188 -12.35 78.40 82.60
CA LYS A 188 -12.26 79.84 82.30
C LYS A 188 -10.92 80.29 81.69
N SER A 189 -9.80 79.59 81.94
CA SER A 189 -8.49 79.96 81.37
C SER A 189 -8.17 79.24 80.05
N PHE A 190 -8.76 78.06 79.81
CA PHE A 190 -8.59 77.32 78.54
C PHE A 190 -9.56 77.74 77.42
N LYS A 191 -10.65 78.46 77.73
CA LYS A 191 -11.73 78.79 76.76
C LYS A 191 -11.28 79.63 75.55
N THR A 192 -10.17 80.37 75.66
CA THR A 192 -9.62 81.16 74.55
C THR A 192 -8.22 80.69 74.16
N THR A 193 -7.25 80.60 75.08
CA THR A 193 -5.85 80.33 74.72
C THR A 193 -5.52 78.84 74.56
N GLY A 194 -6.03 77.98 75.45
CA GLY A 194 -5.71 76.55 75.41
C GLY A 194 -6.52 75.77 74.37
N ARG A 195 -7.76 76.19 74.08
CA ARG A 195 -8.57 75.64 73.00
C ARG A 195 -7.89 75.84 71.65
N ASP A 196 -7.33 77.01 71.39
CA ASP A 196 -6.61 77.29 70.14
C ASP A 196 -5.33 76.46 69.99
N MET A 197 -4.59 76.23 71.09
CA MET A 197 -3.40 75.37 71.06
C MET A 197 -3.75 73.90 70.80
N ILE A 198 -4.82 73.38 71.42
CA ILE A 198 -5.28 72.00 71.21
C ILE A 198 -5.85 71.82 69.81
N VAL A 199 -6.66 72.77 69.33
CA VAL A 199 -7.20 72.74 67.98
C VAL A 199 -6.06 72.83 66.95
N ARG A 200 -5.03 73.64 67.21
CA ARG A 200 -3.84 73.70 66.35
C ARG A 200 -3.08 72.38 66.35
N ALA A 201 -2.77 71.80 67.51
CA ALA A 201 -2.08 70.51 67.60
C ALA A 201 -2.86 69.36 66.95
N LEU A 202 -4.19 69.33 67.09
CA LEU A 202 -5.05 68.36 66.42
C LEU A 202 -5.10 68.59 64.92
N ARG A 203 -5.13 69.84 64.47
CA ARG A 203 -5.09 70.19 63.04
C ARG A 203 -3.74 69.83 62.43
N ASP A 204 -2.64 70.06 63.15
CA ASP A 204 -1.29 69.67 62.74
C ASP A 204 -1.18 68.14 62.67
N THR A 205 -1.70 67.41 63.67
CA THR A 205 -1.74 65.95 63.64
C THR A 205 -2.64 65.41 62.52
N GLN A 206 -3.80 66.03 62.27
CA GLN A 206 -4.66 65.68 61.13
C GLN A 206 -3.96 65.94 59.81
N LYS A 207 -3.19 67.01 59.71
CA LYS A 207 -2.39 67.33 58.54
C LYS A 207 -1.29 66.29 58.33
N ASP A 208 -0.53 65.95 59.37
CA ASP A 208 0.51 64.91 59.28
C ASP A 208 -0.09 63.54 58.86
N ILE A 209 -1.24 63.17 59.42
CA ILE A 209 -1.98 61.95 59.00
C ILE A 209 -2.44 62.06 57.55
N SER A 210 -2.96 63.21 57.13
CA SER A 210 -3.39 63.44 55.74
C SER A 210 -2.20 63.31 54.77
N ASP A 211 -1.06 63.90 55.11
CA ASP A 211 0.17 63.84 54.32
C ASP A 211 0.69 62.40 54.22
N ASP A 212 0.60 61.61 55.29
CA ASP A 212 0.99 60.19 55.27
C ASP A 212 -0.01 59.31 54.49
N VAL A 213 -1.31 59.59 54.57
CA VAL A 213 -2.33 58.91 53.75
C VAL A 213 -2.09 59.20 52.26
N GLU A 214 -1.77 60.44 51.90
CA GLU A 214 -1.45 60.82 50.53
C GLU A 214 -0.18 60.10 50.03
N LYS A 215 0.87 59.99 50.86
CA LYS A 215 2.06 59.18 50.52
C LYS A 215 1.71 57.70 50.29
N VAL A 216 0.86 57.11 51.14
CA VAL A 216 0.43 55.72 50.98
C VAL A 216 -0.36 55.53 49.70
N GLN A 217 -1.28 56.46 49.37
CA GLN A 217 -2.03 56.40 48.11
C GLN A 217 -1.10 56.47 46.89
N ASN A 218 -0.15 57.40 46.89
CA ASN A 218 0.83 57.52 45.81
C ASN A 218 1.67 56.24 45.65
N ASN A 219 2.11 55.64 46.76
CA ASN A 219 2.85 54.37 46.73
C ASN A 219 2.00 53.20 46.20
N VAL A 220 0.71 53.15 46.57
CA VAL A 220 -0.22 52.12 46.09
C VAL A 220 -0.48 52.28 44.59
N GLU A 221 -0.63 53.52 44.11
CA GLU A 221 -0.78 53.80 42.68
C GLU A 221 0.47 53.40 41.89
N GLU A 222 1.67 53.74 42.38
CA GLU A 222 2.94 53.32 41.76
C GLU A 222 3.09 51.79 41.72
N PHE A 223 2.73 51.11 42.82
CA PHE A 223 2.72 49.65 42.87
C PHE A 223 1.74 49.05 41.87
N SER A 224 0.52 49.61 41.76
CA SER A 224 -0.49 49.17 40.80
C SER A 224 0.01 49.31 39.35
N ASN A 225 0.63 50.46 39.03
CA ASN A 225 1.23 50.70 37.72
C ASN A 225 2.36 49.70 37.42
N SER A 226 3.19 49.38 38.41
CA SER A 226 4.26 48.39 38.28
C SER A 226 3.73 46.97 38.01
N VAL A 227 2.68 46.56 38.73
CA VAL A 227 2.02 45.26 38.53
C VAL A 227 1.39 45.18 37.13
N ASN A 228 0.71 46.23 36.68
CA ASN A 228 0.13 46.29 35.34
C ASN A 228 1.20 46.20 34.24
N ALA A 229 2.33 46.88 34.41
CA ALA A 229 3.45 46.79 33.48
C ALA A 229 4.04 45.37 33.41
N LEU A 230 4.16 44.68 34.56
CA LEU A 230 4.64 43.30 34.62
C LEU A 230 3.67 42.33 33.95
N LEU A 231 2.36 42.47 34.21
CA LEU A 231 1.31 41.68 33.55
C LEU A 231 1.38 41.79 32.03
N MET A 232 1.54 43.01 31.52
CA MET A 232 1.69 43.24 30.07
C MET A 232 2.96 42.58 29.52
N LYS A 233 4.10 42.64 30.22
CA LYS A 233 5.34 41.97 29.81
C LYS A 233 5.18 40.45 29.76
N VAL A 234 4.61 39.85 30.81
CA VAL A 234 4.40 38.39 30.89
C VAL A 234 3.44 37.94 29.79
N SER A 235 2.36 38.68 29.55
CA SER A 235 1.40 38.39 28.48
C SER A 235 2.06 38.39 27.10
N ASN A 236 2.87 39.43 26.80
CA ASN A 236 3.59 39.52 25.54
C ASN A 236 4.60 38.39 25.34
N GLU A 237 5.33 38.01 26.39
CA GLU A 237 6.33 36.94 26.31
C GLU A 237 5.68 35.57 26.09
N ILE A 238 4.56 35.29 26.79
CA ILE A 238 3.77 34.08 26.57
C ILE A 238 3.27 34.04 25.13
N HIS A 239 2.72 35.15 24.63
CA HIS A 239 2.20 35.21 23.26
C HIS A 239 3.31 34.92 22.24
N ARG A 240 4.48 35.54 22.41
CA ARG A 240 5.65 35.32 21.55
C ARG A 240 6.11 33.86 21.58
N GLY A 241 6.24 33.26 22.76
CA GLY A 241 6.63 31.86 22.92
C GLY A 241 5.65 30.88 22.25
N VAL A 242 4.34 31.15 22.34
CA VAL A 242 3.31 30.35 21.67
C VAL A 242 3.40 30.48 20.15
N THR A 243 3.62 31.68 19.62
CA THR A 243 3.80 31.90 18.18
C THR A 243 5.03 31.18 17.64
N ASP A 244 6.17 31.27 18.35
CA ASP A 244 7.41 30.61 17.97
C ASP A 244 7.23 29.07 17.95
N LEU A 245 6.56 28.50 18.96
CA LEU A 245 6.25 27.08 19.02
C LEU A 245 5.34 26.64 17.88
N HIS A 246 4.29 27.43 17.59
CA HIS A 246 3.37 27.16 16.49
C HIS A 246 4.11 27.15 15.14
N GLN A 247 5.02 28.10 14.92
CA GLN A 247 5.82 28.15 13.71
C GLN A 247 6.81 26.97 13.60
N GLN A 248 7.43 26.56 14.72
CA GLN A 248 8.27 25.36 14.76
C GLN A 248 7.48 24.10 14.40
N MET A 249 6.26 23.95 14.93
CA MET A 249 5.38 22.84 14.58
C MET A 249 5.02 22.85 13.09
N LEU A 250 4.69 24.01 12.52
CA LEU A 250 4.42 24.13 11.09
C LEU A 250 5.63 23.76 10.23
N ASN A 251 6.85 24.14 10.64
CA ASN A 251 8.07 23.83 9.92
C ASN A 251 8.48 22.35 10.03
N MET A 252 8.21 21.70 11.18
CA MET A 252 8.53 20.29 11.41
C MET A 252 7.50 19.33 10.79
N VAL A 253 6.24 19.76 10.72
CA VAL A 253 5.13 19.02 10.12
C VAL A 253 4.63 19.74 8.87
N THR A 254 5.53 20.07 7.94
CA THR A 254 5.06 20.53 6.63
C THR A 254 4.45 19.33 5.90
N LYS A 255 3.27 19.56 5.33
CA LYS A 255 2.63 18.64 4.38
C LYS A 255 3.63 18.17 3.32
N GLU A 256 4.57 19.03 2.92
CA GLU A 256 5.64 18.73 1.97
C GLU A 256 6.62 17.69 2.47
N THR A 257 7.19 17.79 3.68
CA THR A 257 8.10 16.75 4.21
C THR A 257 7.40 15.40 4.36
N LEU A 258 6.14 15.41 4.77
CA LEU A 258 5.30 14.21 4.87
C LEU A 258 4.99 13.63 3.47
N GLU A 259 4.65 14.48 2.51
CA GLU A 259 4.38 14.07 1.13
C GLU A 259 5.65 13.58 0.41
N GLU A 260 6.82 14.17 0.69
CA GLU A 260 8.10 13.78 0.14
C GLU A 260 8.56 12.42 0.69
N SER A 261 8.41 12.19 2.00
CA SER A 261 8.68 10.89 2.62
C SER A 261 7.76 9.79 2.08
N PHE A 262 6.47 10.08 1.87
CA PHE A 262 5.56 9.15 1.18
C PHE A 262 5.94 8.93 -0.29
N LYS A 263 6.34 9.97 -1.02
CA LYS A 263 6.75 9.90 -2.44
C LYS A 263 8.07 9.18 -2.66
N THR A 264 9.04 9.28 -1.74
CA THR A 264 10.37 8.70 -1.90
C THR A 264 10.48 7.34 -1.21
N ILE A 265 10.17 7.26 0.09
CA ILE A 265 10.30 6.03 0.88
C ILE A 265 9.21 5.04 0.47
N GLY A 266 7.97 5.49 0.35
CA GLY A 266 6.86 4.65 -0.10
C GLY A 266 7.11 4.10 -1.51
N LYS A 267 7.38 4.99 -2.48
CA LYS A 267 7.60 4.58 -3.87
C LYS A 267 8.79 3.65 -4.03
N ASN A 268 9.95 3.95 -3.43
CA ASN A 268 11.13 3.10 -3.58
C ASN A 268 10.94 1.72 -2.94
N THR A 269 10.30 1.66 -1.76
CA THR A 269 10.05 0.39 -1.06
C THR A 269 9.05 -0.47 -1.84
N PHE A 270 7.96 0.12 -2.35
CA PHE A 270 7.00 -0.61 -3.16
C PHE A 270 7.59 -1.04 -4.51
N THR A 271 8.32 -0.15 -5.21
CA THR A 271 8.98 -0.49 -6.48
C THR A 271 9.99 -1.61 -6.30
N GLN A 272 10.81 -1.58 -5.24
CA GLN A 272 11.76 -2.65 -4.96
C GLN A 272 11.05 -3.98 -4.65
N ALA A 273 9.96 -3.95 -3.87
CA ALA A 273 9.19 -5.15 -3.57
C ALA A 273 8.57 -5.76 -4.83
N PHE A 274 7.98 -4.94 -5.71
CA PHE A 274 7.43 -5.41 -6.98
C PHE A 274 8.51 -5.91 -7.94
N GLN A 275 9.68 -5.28 -7.97
CA GLN A 275 10.79 -5.71 -8.81
C GLN A 275 11.30 -7.09 -8.39
N ASN A 276 11.49 -7.31 -7.08
CA ASN A 276 11.89 -8.61 -6.54
C ASN A 276 10.88 -9.71 -6.92
N ILE A 277 9.57 -9.45 -6.76
CA ILE A 277 8.51 -10.38 -7.17
C ILE A 277 8.58 -10.69 -8.67
N PHE A 278 8.84 -9.67 -9.50
CA PHE A 278 8.91 -9.85 -10.95
C PHE A 278 10.13 -10.70 -11.36
N ASP A 279 11.25 -10.51 -10.69
CA ASP A 279 12.47 -11.29 -10.93
C ASP A 279 12.30 -12.75 -10.48
N ASP A 280 11.61 -12.99 -9.36
CA ASP A 280 11.24 -14.33 -8.91
C ASP A 280 10.34 -15.04 -9.93
N ILE A 281 9.34 -14.34 -10.48
CA ILE A 281 8.45 -14.89 -11.52
C ILE A 281 9.24 -15.25 -12.78
N LYS A 282 10.20 -14.41 -13.19
CA LYS A 282 11.07 -14.68 -14.36
C LYS A 282 11.93 -15.93 -14.14
N MET A 283 12.55 -16.04 -12.97
CA MET A 283 13.34 -17.20 -12.57
C MET A 283 12.50 -18.48 -12.63
N LEU A 284 11.29 -18.43 -12.07
CA LEU A 284 10.37 -19.56 -12.05
C LEU A 284 9.93 -19.97 -13.47
N HIS A 285 9.65 -19.00 -14.33
CA HIS A 285 9.31 -19.24 -15.74
C HIS A 285 10.46 -19.89 -16.52
N HIS A 286 11.71 -19.46 -16.27
CA HIS A 286 12.90 -20.09 -16.86
C HIS A 286 13.07 -21.53 -16.37
N GLY A 287 12.97 -21.77 -15.06
CA GLY A 287 13.04 -23.11 -14.49
C GLY A 287 11.99 -24.07 -15.06
N VAL A 288 10.74 -23.61 -15.21
CA VAL A 288 9.66 -24.38 -15.85
C VAL A 288 9.98 -24.67 -17.32
N SER A 289 10.53 -23.69 -18.04
CA SER A 289 10.91 -23.84 -19.45
C SER A 289 12.03 -24.88 -19.64
N ASP A 290 13.04 -24.87 -18.77
CA ASP A 290 14.14 -25.82 -18.81
C ASP A 290 13.70 -27.24 -18.41
N LEU A 291 12.84 -27.35 -17.39
CA LEU A 291 12.23 -28.63 -17.02
C LEU A 291 11.45 -29.22 -18.21
N ARG A 292 10.71 -28.37 -18.94
CA ARG A 292 9.97 -28.75 -20.15
C ARG A 292 10.92 -29.22 -21.26
N LYS A 293 12.07 -28.58 -21.45
CA LYS A 293 13.11 -29.01 -22.40
C LYS A 293 13.74 -30.34 -21.99
N GLN A 294 14.07 -30.53 -20.71
CA GLN A 294 14.61 -31.78 -20.19
C GLN A 294 13.62 -32.93 -20.39
N TYR A 295 12.35 -32.72 -20.08
CA TYR A 295 11.31 -33.73 -20.27
C TYR A 295 11.18 -34.14 -21.75
N ARG A 296 11.22 -33.16 -22.68
CA ARG A 296 11.27 -33.46 -24.13
C ARG A 296 12.50 -34.29 -24.51
N ARG A 297 13.68 -33.96 -24.00
CA ARG A 297 14.91 -34.73 -24.26
C ARG A 297 14.79 -36.16 -23.75
N MET A 298 14.35 -36.36 -22.50
CA MET A 298 14.11 -37.70 -21.93
C MET A 298 13.13 -38.52 -22.77
N CYS A 299 12.02 -37.93 -23.22
CA CYS A 299 11.09 -38.62 -24.11
C CYS A 299 11.78 -39.10 -25.39
N VAL A 300 12.59 -38.25 -26.04
CA VAL A 300 13.33 -38.61 -27.27
C VAL A 300 14.36 -39.73 -27.02
N THR A 301 15.09 -39.69 -25.90
CA THR A 301 16.07 -40.73 -25.56
C THR A 301 15.41 -42.06 -25.24
N ARG A 302 14.26 -42.04 -24.54
CA ARG A 302 13.51 -43.25 -24.18
C ARG A 302 12.90 -43.95 -25.40
N THR A 303 12.59 -43.20 -26.47
CA THR A 303 12.18 -43.78 -27.76
C THR A 303 13.34 -44.39 -28.54
N ARG A 304 14.58 -43.93 -28.34
CA ARG A 304 15.78 -44.45 -29.02
C ARG A 304 16.35 -45.74 -28.43
N PHE A 305 16.04 -46.06 -27.17
CA PHE A 305 16.51 -47.29 -26.50
C PHE A 305 15.46 -48.41 -26.42
N ASN A 306 14.31 -48.24 -27.10
CA ASN A 306 13.23 -49.23 -27.19
C ASN A 306 13.02 -49.75 -28.63
N ILE A 307 14.05 -49.63 -29.47
CA ILE A 307 14.18 -50.30 -30.77
C ILE A 307 15.33 -51.30 -30.63
#